data_AF-A0A969L075-F1
#
_entry.id   AF-A0A969L075-F1
#
_cell.length_a   1.000
_cell.length_b   1.000
_cell.length_c   1.000
_cell.angle_alpha   90.00
_cell.angle_beta   90.00
_cell.angle_gamma   90.00
#
_symmetry.space_group_name_H-M   'P 1'
#
loop_
_entity.id
_entity.type
_entity.pdbx_description
1 polymer ?
#
loop_
_entity_poly.entity_id
_entity_poly.type
_entity_poly.pdbx_seq_one_letter_code
_entity_poly.pdbx_strand_id
1 'polypeptide(L)'
;MNHPIRRQLKINPALWILFFCLLGFGLRVQRLNFQPLWGDEGWSIYFAAQSLPQLLALTAIDIHPPLYYLLLQGWLGLTGFGAETARFFSVVAGTALIPAVALLGRRLLGRRVSLVAAGIIAVMTNGGLLRPGSPHVRPGDSPRGAVHLFLYPQSI
;
A
#
# COMPACT_ATOMS: atom_id res chain seq x y z
N MET A 1 8.05 -55.14 -16.85
CA MET A 1 7.20 -54.39 -15.88
C MET A 1 7.99 -53.17 -15.42
N ASN A 2 7.81 -52.02 -16.08
CA ASN A 2 8.47 -50.77 -15.69
C ASN A 2 7.40 -49.89 -15.02
N HIS A 3 7.44 -49.78 -13.69
CA HIS A 3 6.64 -48.78 -12.99
C HIS A 3 7.25 -47.39 -13.26
N PRO A 4 6.52 -46.45 -13.88
CA PRO A 4 7.02 -45.08 -14.00
C PRO A 4 7.06 -44.49 -12.59
N ILE A 5 8.27 -44.12 -12.15
CA ILE A 5 8.50 -43.36 -10.92
C ILE A 5 7.78 -42.02 -11.10
N ARG A 6 6.52 -41.92 -10.62
CA ARG A 6 5.85 -40.64 -10.44
C ARG A 6 6.66 -39.87 -9.40
N ARG A 7 7.63 -39.05 -9.84
CA ARG A 7 8.17 -37.95 -9.05
C ARG A 7 7.00 -37.03 -8.73
N GLN A 8 6.33 -37.29 -7.62
CA GLN A 8 5.42 -36.32 -7.04
C GLN A 8 6.28 -35.13 -6.63
N LEU A 9 6.34 -34.10 -7.47
CA LEU A 9 6.86 -32.79 -7.09
C LEU A 9 6.01 -32.32 -5.90
N LYS A 10 6.50 -32.56 -4.68
CA LYS A 10 5.91 -32.01 -3.47
C LYS A 10 6.20 -30.51 -3.48
N ILE A 11 5.34 -29.73 -4.14
CA ILE A 11 5.51 -28.28 -4.23
C ILE A 11 5.48 -27.69 -2.81
N ASN A 12 6.55 -27.00 -2.46
CA ASN A 12 6.73 -26.36 -1.16
C ASN A 12 5.71 -25.21 -1.03
N PRO A 13 4.90 -25.14 0.05
CA PRO A 13 3.93 -24.05 0.22
C PRO A 13 4.58 -22.66 0.23
N ALA A 14 5.86 -22.56 0.58
CA ALA A 14 6.61 -21.30 0.48
C ALA A 14 6.70 -20.77 -0.96
N LEU A 15 6.81 -21.64 -1.97
CA LEU A 15 6.85 -21.22 -3.38
C LEU A 15 5.52 -20.62 -3.82
N TRP A 16 4.40 -21.15 -3.33
CA TRP A 16 3.08 -20.59 -3.60
C TRP A 16 2.89 -19.22 -2.95
N ILE A 17 3.34 -19.06 -1.70
CA ILE A 17 3.27 -17.77 -1.03
C ILE A 17 4.16 -16.74 -1.76
N LEU A 18 5.37 -17.13 -2.16
CA LEU A 18 6.25 -16.27 -2.95
C LEU A 18 5.60 -15.88 -4.29
N PHE A 19 5.00 -16.84 -4.99
CA PHE A 19 4.25 -16.57 -6.22
C PHE A 19 3.13 -15.56 -5.98
N PHE A 20 2.33 -15.73 -4.93
CA PHE A 20 1.26 -14.79 -4.57
C PHE A 20 1.78 -13.41 -4.19
N CYS A 21 2.91 -13.31 -3.48
CA CYS A 21 3.57 -12.02 -3.20
C CYS A 21 3.97 -11.32 -4.49
N LEU A 22 4.64 -12.02 -5.41
CA LEU A 22 5.08 -11.44 -6.69
C LEU A 22 3.90 -11.02 -7.56
N LEU A 23 2.87 -11.86 -7.65
CA LEU A 23 1.64 -11.55 -8.38
C LEU A 23 0.95 -10.32 -7.77
N GLY A 24 0.73 -10.33 -6.46
CA GLY A 24 0.06 -9.24 -5.76
C GLY A 24 0.83 -7.92 -5.82
N PHE A 25 2.15 -7.98 -5.72
CA PHE A 25 3.03 -6.81 -5.88
C PHE A 25 2.95 -6.27 -7.31
N GLY A 26 3.12 -7.13 -8.32
CA GLY A 26 3.09 -6.73 -9.73
C GLY A 26 1.77 -6.05 -10.12
N LEU A 27 0.63 -6.62 -9.71
CA LEU A 27 -0.69 -6.04 -9.96
C LEU A 27 -0.90 -4.68 -9.28
N ARG A 28 -0.28 -4.46 -8.11
CA ARG A 28 -0.38 -3.20 -7.35
C ARG A 28 0.53 -2.10 -7.92
N VAL A 29 1.77 -2.45 -8.27
CA VAL A 29 2.75 -1.49 -8.80
C VAL A 29 2.33 -0.94 -10.17
N GLN A 30 1.73 -1.77 -11.04
CA GLN A 30 1.28 -1.31 -12.37
C GLN A 30 0.24 -0.18 -12.33
N ARG A 31 -0.38 0.08 -11.17
CA ARG A 31 -1.44 1.08 -11.01
C ARG A 31 -1.03 2.31 -10.22
N LEU A 32 0.24 2.42 -9.81
CA LEU A 32 0.71 3.49 -8.92
C LEU A 32 0.46 4.91 -9.47
N ASN A 33 0.61 5.07 -10.79
CA ASN A 33 0.61 6.39 -11.46
C ASN A 33 -0.62 6.64 -12.31
N PHE A 34 -1.62 5.77 -12.21
CA PHE A 34 -2.78 5.84 -13.08
C PHE A 34 -3.75 6.98 -12.72
N GLN A 35 -3.70 7.51 -11.48
CA GLN A 35 -4.66 8.49 -10.99
C GLN A 35 -3.99 9.73 -10.37
N PRO A 36 -4.59 10.93 -10.54
CA PRO A 36 -4.21 12.12 -9.77
C PRO A 36 -4.32 11.88 -8.27
N LEU A 37 -3.58 12.66 -7.47
CA LEU A 37 -3.70 12.62 -6.00
C LEU A 37 -5.13 12.94 -5.58
N TRP A 38 -5.71 12.04 -4.79
CA TRP A 38 -7.02 12.30 -4.19
C TRP A 38 -6.88 13.08 -2.87
N GLY A 39 -8.00 13.57 -2.32
CA GLY A 39 -7.99 14.51 -1.20
C GLY A 39 -7.42 13.86 0.07
N ASP A 40 -7.85 12.64 0.37
CA ASP A 40 -7.37 11.82 1.49
C ASP A 40 -5.89 11.44 1.34
N GLU A 41 -5.42 11.15 0.12
CA GLU A 41 -4.00 10.92 -0.15
C GLU A 41 -3.17 12.19 0.09
N GLY A 42 -3.66 13.34 -0.39
CA GLY A 42 -3.02 14.64 -0.19
C GLY A 42 -2.93 15.04 1.28
N TRP A 43 -4.00 14.82 2.05
CA TRP A 43 -3.99 15.01 3.51
C TRP A 43 -2.95 14.12 4.18
N SER A 44 -2.91 12.84 3.82
CA SER A 44 -1.93 11.90 4.40
C SER A 44 -0.48 12.36 4.21
N ILE A 45 -0.14 12.84 3.01
CA ILE A 45 1.19 13.38 2.71
C ILE A 45 1.43 14.68 3.49
N TYR A 46 0.43 15.56 3.58
CA TYR A 46 0.52 16.81 4.33
C TYR A 46 0.82 16.56 5.81
N PHE A 47 0.10 15.66 6.47
CA PHE A 47 0.34 15.28 7.87
C PHE A 47 1.75 14.70 8.04
N ALA A 48 2.16 13.79 7.15
CA ALA A 48 3.48 13.16 7.20
C ALA A 48 4.64 14.14 6.96
N ALA A 49 4.39 15.27 6.29
CA ALA A 49 5.37 16.33 6.06
C ALA A 49 5.53 17.31 7.24
N GLN A 50 4.65 17.26 8.25
CA GLN A 50 4.75 18.13 9.43
C GLN A 50 5.87 17.67 10.38
N SER A 51 6.32 18.55 11.27
CA SER A 51 7.20 18.13 12.37
C SER A 51 6.50 17.10 13.27
N LEU A 52 7.25 16.19 13.89
CA LEU A 52 6.67 15.14 14.75
C LEU A 52 5.73 15.70 15.85
N PRO A 53 6.09 16.78 16.59
CA PRO A 53 5.17 17.37 17.58
C PRO A 53 3.88 17.91 16.95
N GLN A 54 3.99 18.50 15.76
CA GLN A 54 2.85 19.08 15.05
C GLN A 54 1.95 18.01 14.45
N LEU A 55 2.50 16.92 13.92
CA LEU A 55 1.74 15.75 13.49
C LEU A 55 0.93 15.18 14.64
N LEU A 56 1.55 14.97 15.80
CA LEU A 56 0.86 14.48 16.99
C LEU A 56 -0.23 15.44 17.48
N ALA A 57 0.04 16.75 17.48
CA ALA A 57 -0.95 17.75 17.87
C ALA A 57 -2.14 17.80 16.91
N LEU A 58 -1.90 17.74 15.59
CA LEU A 58 -2.95 17.76 14.58
C LEU A 58 -3.78 16.47 14.61
N THR A 59 -3.14 15.31 14.79
CA THR A 59 -3.85 14.02 14.87
C THR A 59 -4.58 13.81 16.19
N ALA A 60 -4.17 14.48 17.27
CA ALA A 60 -4.88 14.44 18.56
C ALA A 60 -6.28 15.08 18.51
N ILE A 61 -6.51 15.97 17.54
CA ILE A 61 -7.81 16.61 17.28
C ILE A 61 -8.48 16.08 16.01
N ASP A 62 -7.86 15.11 15.32
CA ASP A 62 -8.41 14.44 14.14
C ASP A 62 -9.17 13.16 14.55
N ILE A 63 -9.96 12.61 13.63
CA ILE A 63 -10.65 11.33 13.80
C ILE A 63 -9.67 10.16 13.59
N HIS A 64 -8.58 10.37 12.83
CA HIS A 64 -7.63 9.33 12.45
C HIS A 64 -6.44 9.26 13.43
N PRO A 65 -6.20 8.10 14.07
CA PRO A 65 -5.06 7.92 14.95
C PRO A 65 -3.70 8.12 14.26
N PRO A 66 -2.66 8.59 14.97
CA PRO A 66 -1.40 9.02 14.37
C PRO A 66 -0.57 7.92 13.73
N LEU A 67 -0.82 6.65 14.07
CA LEU A 67 0.06 5.54 13.70
C LEU A 67 0.35 5.47 12.20
N TYR A 68 -0.68 5.65 11.37
CA TYR A 68 -0.51 5.61 9.92
C TYR A 68 0.39 6.75 9.42
N TYR A 69 0.15 7.99 9.89
CA TYR A 69 0.93 9.15 9.47
C TYR A 69 2.37 9.11 9.97
N LEU A 70 2.62 8.53 11.15
CA LEU A 70 3.96 8.32 11.69
C LEU A 70 4.76 7.32 10.84
N LEU A 71 4.14 6.20 10.48
CA LEU A 71 4.79 5.21 9.61
C LEU A 71 5.05 5.79 8.22
N LEU A 72 4.09 6.55 7.68
CA LEU A 72 4.22 7.23 6.40
C LEU A 72 5.32 8.29 6.44
N GLN A 73 5.43 9.07 7.51
CA GLN A 73 6.51 10.05 7.71
C GLN A 73 7.88 9.38 7.70
N GLY A 74 8.06 8.29 8.45
CA GLY A 74 9.32 7.53 8.43
C GLY A 74 9.65 6.99 7.05
N TRP A 75 8.65 6.47 6.33
CA TRP A 75 8.81 5.98 4.97
C TRP A 75 9.21 7.08 3.97
N LEU A 76 8.54 8.23 4.00
CA LEU A 76 8.83 9.36 3.12
C LEU A 76 10.19 9.99 3.46
N GLY A 77 10.59 9.98 4.73
CA GLY A 77 11.93 10.38 5.14
C GLY A 77 13.04 9.51 4.54
N LEU A 78 12.77 8.23 4.28
CA LEU A 78 13.72 7.29 3.67
C LEU A 78 13.68 7.26 2.14
N THR A 79 12.49 7.44 1.55
CA THR A 79 12.25 7.25 0.10
C THR A 79 12.05 8.54 -0.68
N GLY A 80 11.92 9.67 0.01
CA GLY A 80 11.59 10.97 -0.57
C GLY A 80 10.09 11.28 -0.55
N PHE A 81 9.77 12.57 -0.55
CA PHE A 81 8.39 13.05 -0.57
C PHE A 81 7.81 13.03 -1.98
N GLY A 82 6.66 12.35 -2.14
CA GLY A 82 5.97 12.27 -3.41
C GLY A 82 4.70 11.42 -3.33
N ALA A 83 3.81 11.62 -4.30
CA ALA A 83 2.59 10.80 -4.42
C ALA A 83 2.94 9.32 -4.65
N GLU A 84 3.92 9.06 -5.49
CA GLU A 84 4.33 7.71 -5.85
C GLU A 84 4.96 6.98 -4.67
N THR A 85 5.84 7.65 -3.93
CA THR A 85 6.50 7.08 -2.74
C THR A 85 5.48 6.81 -1.64
N ALA A 86 4.51 7.72 -1.42
CA ALA A 86 3.41 7.51 -0.48
C ALA A 86 2.50 6.33 -0.90
N ARG A 87 2.17 6.20 -2.19
CA ARG A 87 1.40 5.05 -2.68
C ARG A 87 2.18 3.75 -2.59
N PHE A 88 3.50 3.81 -2.80
CA PHE A 88 4.38 2.65 -2.71
C PHE A 88 4.41 2.06 -1.29
N PHE A 89 4.31 2.91 -0.26
CA PHE A 89 4.14 2.45 1.13
C PHE A 89 2.93 1.51 1.27
N SER A 90 1.78 1.90 0.73
CA SER A 90 0.56 1.07 0.73
C SER A 90 0.72 -0.23 -0.06
N VAL A 91 1.51 -0.22 -1.15
CA VAL A 91 1.82 -1.44 -1.92
C VAL A 91 2.65 -2.41 -1.11
N VAL A 92 3.66 -1.92 -0.40
CA VAL A 92 4.51 -2.74 0.47
C VAL A 92 3.68 -3.35 1.59
N ALA A 93 2.88 -2.54 2.29
CA ALA A 93 2.01 -3.01 3.36
C ALA A 93 0.98 -4.05 2.87
N GLY A 94 0.34 -3.80 1.73
CA GLY A 94 -0.61 -4.74 1.12
C GLY A 94 0.04 -6.05 0.65
N THR A 95 1.29 -6.00 0.19
CA THR A 95 2.04 -7.19 -0.22
C THR A 95 2.47 -8.00 1.01
N ALA A 96 2.90 -7.34 2.08
CA ALA A 96 3.28 -7.96 3.35
C ALA A 96 2.10 -8.65 4.06
N LEU A 97 0.86 -8.25 3.77
CA LEU A 97 -0.33 -8.89 4.30
C LEU A 97 -0.51 -10.34 3.78
N ILE A 98 -0.05 -10.65 2.56
CA ILE A 98 -0.16 -11.99 1.95
C ILE A 98 0.53 -13.06 2.82
N PRO A 99 1.83 -12.96 3.15
CA PRO A 99 2.49 -13.94 3.99
C PRO A 99 1.97 -13.90 5.44
N ALA A 100 1.56 -12.75 5.95
CA ALA A 100 1.00 -12.62 7.31
C ALA A 100 -0.31 -13.44 7.45
N VAL A 101 -1.24 -13.28 6.51
CA VAL A 101 -2.49 -14.04 6.45
C VAL A 101 -2.21 -15.52 6.19
N ALA A 102 -1.26 -15.85 5.31
CA ALA A 102 -0.88 -17.23 5.06
C ALA A 102 -0.37 -17.91 6.35
N LEU A 103 0.49 -17.24 7.12
CA LEU A 103 1.03 -17.77 8.37
C LEU A 103 -0.07 -17.95 9.42
N LEU A 104 -0.93 -16.95 9.58
CA LEU A 104 -2.04 -16.99 10.53
C LEU A 104 -3.06 -18.08 10.16
N GLY A 105 -3.50 -18.11 8.91
CA GLY A 105 -4.42 -19.13 8.39
C GLY A 105 -3.86 -20.54 8.50
N ARG A 106 -2.54 -20.72 8.36
CA ARG A 106 -1.90 -22.02 8.55
C ARG A 106 -1.98 -22.48 10.00
N ARG A 107 -1.83 -21.57 10.97
CA ARG A 107 -1.91 -21.87 12.41
C ARG A 107 -3.33 -22.19 12.87
N LEU A 108 -4.33 -21.54 12.30
CA LEU A 108 -5.73 -21.64 12.78
C LEU A 108 -6.58 -22.64 11.98
N LEU A 109 -6.40 -22.70 10.66
CA LEU A 109 -7.35 -23.36 9.73
C LEU A 109 -6.66 -24.38 8.79
N GLY A 110 -5.35 -24.53 8.90
CA GLY A 110 -4.55 -25.49 8.14
C GLY A 110 -4.10 -25.01 6.76
N ARG A 111 -3.35 -25.89 6.08
CA ARG A 111 -2.57 -25.54 4.88
C ARG A 111 -3.41 -25.12 3.67
N ARG A 112 -4.55 -25.79 3.43
CA ARG A 112 -5.38 -25.51 2.24
C ARG A 112 -6.02 -24.12 2.34
N VAL A 113 -6.61 -23.81 3.50
CA VAL A 113 -7.28 -22.52 3.75
C VAL A 113 -6.29 -21.36 3.69
N SER A 114 -5.09 -21.54 4.26
CA SER A 114 -3.99 -20.58 4.17
C SER A 114 -3.64 -20.17 2.73
N LEU A 115 -3.51 -21.15 1.82
CA LEU A 115 -3.16 -20.88 0.42
C LEU A 115 -4.30 -20.19 -0.33
N VAL A 116 -5.54 -20.57 -0.07
CA VAL A 116 -6.71 -19.91 -0.68
C VAL A 116 -6.81 -18.45 -0.20
N ALA A 117 -6.66 -18.20 1.10
CA ALA A 117 -6.68 -16.86 1.66
C ALA A 117 -5.55 -15.99 1.08
N ALA A 118 -4.33 -16.52 0.99
CA ALA A 118 -3.20 -15.82 0.36
C ALA A 118 -3.47 -15.47 -1.11
N GLY A 119 -4.07 -16.39 -1.88
CA GLY A 119 -4.46 -16.16 -3.27
C GLY A 119 -5.53 -15.07 -3.41
N ILE A 120 -6.55 -15.07 -2.54
CA ILE A 120 -7.58 -14.02 -2.51
C ILE A 120 -6.94 -12.66 -2.24
N ILE A 121 -6.09 -12.54 -1.21
CA ILE A 121 -5.42 -11.25 -0.89
C ILE A 121 -4.50 -10.79 -2.02
N ALA A 122 -3.81 -11.72 -2.70
CA ALA A 122 -2.94 -11.38 -3.82
C ALA A 122 -3.71 -10.67 -4.94
N VAL A 123 -4.88 -11.19 -5.31
CA VAL A 123 -5.71 -10.68 -6.41
C VAL A 123 -6.67 -9.56 -5.98
N MET A 124 -6.98 -9.47 -4.67
CA MET A 124 -7.74 -8.37 -4.08
C MET A 124 -6.91 -7.08 -4.09
N THR A 125 -6.79 -6.50 -5.28
CA THR A 125 -6.23 -5.17 -5.47
C THR A 125 -7.32 -4.15 -5.23
N ASN A 126 -7.07 -3.17 -4.37
CA ASN A 126 -7.94 -2.02 -4.16
C ASN A 126 -7.90 -1.16 -5.44
N GLY A 127 -8.72 -1.53 -6.43
CA GLY A 127 -8.64 -0.99 -7.78
C GLY A 127 -9.96 -0.40 -8.25
N GLY A 128 -10.23 0.84 -7.81
CA GLY A 128 -10.74 1.97 -8.59
C GLY A 128 -11.73 1.77 -9.75
N LEU A 129 -12.58 0.74 -9.77
CA LEU A 129 -13.45 0.48 -10.91
C LEU A 129 -14.47 1.59 -11.19
N LEU A 130 -14.81 2.42 -10.20
CA LEU A 130 -15.69 3.58 -10.37
C LEU A 130 -15.34 4.64 -9.32
N ARG A 131 -14.37 5.51 -9.60
CA ARG A 131 -14.18 6.73 -8.81
C ARG A 131 -14.44 7.91 -9.75
N PRO A 132 -15.70 8.37 -9.87
CA PRO A 132 -16.04 9.54 -10.66
C PRO A 132 -15.12 10.69 -10.27
N GLY A 133 -14.64 11.44 -11.26
CA GLY A 133 -13.69 12.53 -11.08
C GLY A 133 -14.06 13.35 -9.84
N SER A 134 -13.17 13.35 -8.85
CA SER A 134 -13.41 14.13 -7.66
C SER A 134 -13.46 15.61 -8.01
N PRO A 135 -14.36 16.38 -7.39
CA PRO A 135 -14.53 17.78 -7.73
C PRO A 135 -13.17 18.47 -7.68
N HIS A 136 -12.85 19.21 -8.74
CA HIS A 136 -11.70 20.09 -8.80
C HIS A 136 -11.69 20.96 -7.55
N VAL A 137 -10.87 20.60 -6.55
CA VAL A 137 -10.68 21.44 -5.37
C VAL A 137 -10.07 22.75 -5.88
N ARG A 138 -10.81 23.85 -5.71
CA ARG A 138 -10.43 25.15 -6.28
C ARG A 138 -9.10 25.60 -5.65
N PRO A 139 -8.24 26.31 -6.39
CA PRO A 139 -7.04 26.93 -5.82
C PRO A 139 -7.50 27.90 -4.73
N GLY A 140 -7.25 27.58 -3.46
CA GLY A 140 -7.69 28.35 -2.30
C GLY A 140 -8.29 27.52 -1.16
N ASP A 141 -8.97 26.41 -1.47
CA ASP A 141 -9.73 25.63 -0.46
C ASP A 141 -8.93 24.47 0.16
N SER A 142 -7.67 24.30 -0.26
CA SER A 142 -6.83 23.21 0.22
C SER A 142 -5.37 23.65 0.32
N PRO A 143 -4.56 22.98 1.17
CA PRO A 143 -3.12 23.22 1.26
C PRO A 143 -2.34 22.92 -0.03
N ARG A 144 -3.00 22.77 -1.18
CA ARG A 144 -2.40 22.75 -2.53
C ARG A 144 -1.41 23.88 -2.74
N GLY A 145 -1.62 25.07 -2.17
CA GLY A 145 -0.61 26.14 -2.20
C GLY A 145 0.73 25.72 -1.57
N ALA A 146 0.70 24.97 -0.46
CA ALA A 146 1.88 24.49 0.23
C ALA A 146 2.46 23.20 -0.38
N VAL A 147 1.61 22.27 -0.82
CA VAL A 147 2.06 21.00 -1.45
C VAL A 147 2.67 21.25 -2.84
N HIS A 148 2.13 22.20 -3.61
CA HIS A 148 2.70 22.60 -4.89
C HIS A 148 4.02 23.37 -4.71
N LEU A 149 4.18 24.12 -3.61
CA LEU A 149 5.44 24.76 -3.20
C LEU A 149 6.51 23.74 -2.80
N PHE A 150 6.10 22.60 -2.24
CA PHE A 150 7.01 21.56 -1.74
C PHE A 150 7.40 20.50 -2.79
N LEU A 151 6.49 20.17 -3.71
CA LEU A 151 6.74 19.15 -4.75
C LEU A 151 7.21 19.73 -6.09
N TYR A 152 6.99 21.01 -6.35
CA TYR A 152 7.55 21.74 -7.49
C TYR A 152 8.24 23.01 -6.97
N PRO A 153 9.50 22.93 -6.51
CA PRO A 153 10.27 24.13 -6.21
C PRO A 153 10.40 24.91 -7.52
N GLN A 154 9.80 26.10 -7.56
CA GLN A 154 9.98 27.01 -8.69
C GLN A 154 11.49 27.26 -8.82
N SER A 155 12.07 26.82 -9.94
CA SER A 155 13.35 27.33 -10.40
C SER A 155 13.10 28.79 -10.80
N ILE A 156 13.46 29.71 -9.90
CA ILE A 156 13.79 31.09 -10.23
C ILE A 156 15.31 31.21 -10.11
#